data_AF-A0A2I5T620-F1
#
_entry.id   AF-A0A2I5T620-F1
#
_cell.length_a   1.000
_cell.length_b   1.000
_cell.length_c   1.000
_cell.angle_alpha   90.00
_cell.angle_beta   90.00
_cell.angle_gamma   90.00
#
_symmetry.space_group_name_H-M   'P 1'
#
loop_
_entity.id
_entity.type
_entity.pdbx_description
1 polymer ?
#
loop_
_entity_poly.entity_id
_entity_poly.type
_entity_poly.pdbx_seq_one_letter_code
_entity_poly.pdbx_strand_id
1 'polypeptide(L)'
;MTLINLERREAALKRIILDAGNTALRHFRSRQPGEFSLKGHQDFLTEADTLVEQQIRQAIAEEFPEDALLGEETGSSANDASSLWVVDPIDGTANFARGIEHFCVAIAFIAQGVTELGAIYNPATQELYMARRGHYAQKNGQALHTAKTDDVRNATFELGWSPRSTQRRYLDVMAAILSQGANVRRGASGALALAWVAEGRTDGYAELHMNAWDCLAGLLLVREAGGSTGYSPISTAEIFNGQPVLAAAPGVANALARATGIPVATTETPRAEEPADDETKTPRYARPAISLIESDFPGWGMDIYIGGSAGATDLALLEQHNIRTIINCAVNLDIDWVSSPEPNMSAHLINHGSGPIRYYKLGLVDGSGNAASMLHAGYHLMRSALLQQIPDKPSYRNQEPGNILVNCRGGRSRSVALVALFMHLECPERYPTLASAIAHIRDKRQLHPDEWHETPKPILISLAQRAIEIEQVLKAAGLGIGQPDVK
;
A
#
# COMPACT_ATOMS: atom_id res chain seq x y z
N MET A 1 -31.95 1.97 13.84
CA MET A 1 -30.80 2.68 13.27
C MET A 1 -31.20 4.13 13.13
N THR A 2 -30.55 5.03 13.86
CA THR A 2 -30.77 6.48 13.72
C THR A 2 -30.33 6.89 12.31
N LEU A 3 -31.22 7.49 11.52
CA LEU A 3 -30.86 8.02 10.20
C LEU A 3 -29.79 9.10 10.38
N ILE A 4 -28.64 8.93 9.71
CA ILE A 4 -27.56 9.93 9.72
C ILE A 4 -28.06 11.16 8.97
N ASN A 5 -28.31 12.25 9.69
CA ASN A 5 -28.70 13.52 9.09
C ASN A 5 -27.46 14.22 8.53
N LEU A 6 -27.18 14.00 7.24
CA LEU A 6 -26.03 14.60 6.55
C LEU A 6 -26.16 16.12 6.41
N GLU A 7 -27.37 16.67 6.23
CA GLU A 7 -27.57 18.12 6.08
C GLU A 7 -27.17 18.88 7.36
N ARG A 8 -27.57 18.35 8.51
CA ARG A 8 -27.18 18.94 9.81
C ARG A 8 -25.67 18.85 10.02
N ARG A 9 -25.05 17.73 9.67
CA ARG A 9 -23.59 17.53 9.77
C ARG A 9 -22.82 18.42 8.79
N GLU A 10 -23.35 18.64 7.59
CA GLU A 10 -22.79 19.55 6.59
C GLU A 10 -22.81 21.02 7.06
N ALA A 11 -23.94 21.46 7.64
CA ALA A 11 -24.04 22.79 8.23
C ALA A 11 -23.08 22.97 9.42
N ALA A 12 -22.98 21.96 10.29
CA ALA A 12 -22.04 21.95 11.40
C ALA A 12 -20.59 21.95 10.94
N LEU A 13 -20.24 21.11 9.95
CA LEU A 13 -18.90 21.05 9.34
C LEU A 13 -18.44 22.44 8.88
N LYS A 14 -19.29 23.15 8.13
CA LYS A 14 -18.99 24.50 7.64
C LYS A 14 -18.76 25.50 8.77
N ARG A 15 -19.60 25.48 9.81
CA ARG A 15 -19.45 26.37 10.97
C ARG A 15 -18.15 26.06 11.73
N ILE A 16 -17.95 24.79 12.08
CA ILE A 16 -16.84 24.31 12.90
C ILE A 16 -15.50 24.59 12.22
N ILE A 17 -15.37 24.30 10.92
CA ILE A 17 -14.09 24.51 10.21
C ILE A 17 -13.72 25.99 10.10
N LEU A 18 -14.70 26.88 9.94
CA LEU A 18 -14.47 28.33 9.91
C LEU A 18 -14.04 28.85 11.29
N ASP A 19 -14.72 28.42 12.36
CA ASP A 19 -14.38 28.80 13.73
C ASP A 19 -12.99 28.29 14.12
N ALA A 20 -12.66 27.04 13.75
CA ALA A 20 -11.34 26.44 13.95
C ALA A 20 -10.25 27.18 13.16
N GLY A 21 -10.48 27.48 11.88
CA GLY A 21 -9.53 28.23 11.06
C GLY A 21 -9.29 29.65 11.56
N ASN A 22 -10.32 30.32 12.10
CA ASN A 22 -10.16 31.62 12.73
C ASN A 22 -9.28 31.55 14.00
N THR A 23 -9.40 30.48 14.78
CA THR A 23 -8.50 30.23 15.91
C THR A 23 -7.07 29.97 15.41
N ALA A 24 -6.89 29.06 14.46
CA ALA A 24 -5.58 28.77 13.87
C ALA A 24 -4.91 30.04 13.33
N LEU A 25 -5.66 30.93 12.64
CA LEU A 25 -5.15 32.19 12.11
C LEU A 25 -4.73 33.20 13.20
N ARG A 26 -5.47 33.27 14.32
CA ARG A 26 -5.07 34.12 15.45
C ARG A 26 -3.73 33.68 16.03
N HIS A 27 -3.55 32.37 16.23
CA HIS A 27 -2.27 31.81 16.66
C HIS A 27 -1.19 32.03 15.59
N PHE A 28 -1.50 31.81 14.31
CA PHE A 28 -0.55 32.08 13.23
C PHE A 28 -0.03 33.52 13.27
N ARG A 29 -0.90 34.50 13.54
CA ARG A 29 -0.56 35.93 13.59
C ARG A 29 0.12 36.37 14.89
N SER A 30 0.01 35.60 15.98
CA SER A 30 0.65 35.94 17.25
C SER A 30 2.13 35.50 17.32
N ARG A 31 2.63 34.80 16.30
CA ARG A 31 4.02 34.36 16.22
C ARG A 31 4.99 35.53 16.07
N GLN A 32 6.17 35.39 16.67
CA GLN A 32 7.27 36.33 16.50
C GLN A 32 8.15 35.93 15.31
N PRO A 33 8.50 36.85 14.40
CA PRO A 33 9.41 36.55 13.29
C PRO A 33 10.76 35.99 13.78
N GLY A 34 11.18 34.85 13.21
CA GLY A 34 12.45 34.21 13.54
C GLY A 34 12.40 33.22 14.71
N GLU A 35 11.31 33.21 15.50
CA GLU A 35 11.06 32.17 16.51
C GLU A 35 10.26 31.03 15.87
N PHE A 36 10.91 29.88 15.67
CA PHE A 36 10.22 28.65 15.27
C PHE A 36 10.75 27.48 16.09
N SER A 37 9.83 26.63 16.56
CA SER A 37 10.14 25.33 17.15
C SER A 37 9.34 24.26 16.42
N LEU A 38 9.93 23.08 16.26
CA LEU A 38 9.32 21.92 15.61
C LEU A 38 9.09 20.84 16.67
N LYS A 39 7.81 20.56 16.96
CA LYS A 39 7.23 19.53 17.85
C LYS A 39 8.15 19.01 18.99
N GLY A 40 7.84 19.46 20.21
CA GLY A 40 8.32 19.04 21.53
C GLY A 40 7.25 19.32 22.61
N HIS A 41 7.41 18.79 23.82
CA HIS A 41 6.37 18.78 24.88
C HIS A 41 5.92 20.17 25.39
N GLN A 42 6.51 21.28 24.92
CA GLN A 42 6.16 22.66 25.30
C GLN A 42 6.26 23.64 24.11
N ASP A 43 6.01 23.20 22.87
CA ASP A 43 6.16 24.04 21.69
C ASP A 43 4.86 24.81 21.33
N PHE A 44 5.03 26.07 20.89
CA PHE A 44 3.96 26.96 20.38
C PHE A 44 3.01 26.29 19.37
N LEU A 45 3.59 25.44 18.52
CA LEU A 45 2.88 24.70 17.50
C LEU A 45 1.94 23.66 18.12
N THR A 46 2.45 22.88 19.08
CA THR A 46 1.69 21.89 19.85
C THR A 46 0.51 22.56 20.58
N GLU A 47 0.68 23.79 21.08
CA GLU A 47 -0.41 24.55 21.71
C GLU A 47 -1.51 24.93 20.70
N ALA A 48 -1.13 25.45 19.53
CA ALA A 48 -2.08 25.82 18.49
C ALA A 48 -2.85 24.60 17.96
N ASP A 49 -2.16 23.51 17.64
CA ASP A 49 -2.75 22.23 17.20
C ASP A 49 -3.72 21.68 18.25
N THR A 50 -3.28 21.60 19.51
CA THR A 50 -4.11 21.10 20.62
C THR A 50 -5.36 21.94 20.83
N LEU A 51 -5.24 23.27 20.80
CA LEU A 51 -6.37 24.16 21.01
C LEU A 51 -7.41 24.04 19.90
N VAL A 52 -6.96 24.00 18.64
CA VAL A 52 -7.84 23.87 17.47
C VAL A 52 -8.54 22.50 17.50
N GLU A 53 -7.82 21.42 17.79
CA GLU A 53 -8.45 20.09 17.90
C GLU A 53 -9.46 20.03 19.04
N GLN A 54 -9.15 20.58 20.22
CA GLN A 54 -10.07 20.64 21.36
C GLN A 54 -11.34 21.42 21.03
N GLN A 55 -11.21 22.55 20.33
CA GLN A 55 -12.35 23.35 19.89
C GLN A 55 -13.27 22.55 18.94
N ILE A 56 -12.67 21.87 17.95
CA ILE A 56 -13.42 21.03 17.00
C ILE A 56 -14.11 19.88 17.74
N ARG A 57 -13.38 19.18 18.62
CA ARG A 57 -13.88 18.07 19.42
C ARG A 57 -15.05 18.46 20.30
N GLN A 58 -14.94 19.58 21.01
CA GLN A 58 -16.02 20.08 21.86
C GLN A 58 -17.27 20.41 21.03
N ALA A 59 -17.11 21.12 19.92
CA ALA A 59 -18.24 21.49 19.07
C ALA A 59 -18.97 20.28 18.46
N ILE A 60 -18.21 19.23 18.09
CA ILE A 60 -18.80 17.97 17.59
C ILE A 60 -19.50 17.23 18.73
N ALA A 61 -18.86 17.08 19.90
CA ALA A 61 -19.45 16.35 21.03
C ALA A 61 -20.73 17.01 21.59
N GLU A 62 -20.81 18.34 21.54
CA GLU A 62 -22.01 19.09 21.96
C GLU A 62 -23.19 18.90 20.98
N GLU A 63 -22.91 18.82 19.67
CA GLU A 63 -23.96 18.75 18.65
C GLU A 63 -24.34 17.32 18.24
N PHE A 64 -23.37 16.40 18.24
CA PHE A 64 -23.45 15.00 17.84
C PHE A 64 -22.72 14.09 18.85
N PRO A 65 -23.25 13.94 20.08
CA PRO A 65 -22.61 13.15 21.14
C PRO A 65 -22.41 11.66 20.78
N GLU A 66 -23.11 11.16 19.77
CA GLU A 66 -22.99 9.80 19.25
C GLU A 66 -21.86 9.61 18.23
N ASP A 67 -21.32 10.69 17.66
CA ASP A 67 -20.30 10.61 16.62
C ASP A 67 -18.90 10.44 17.23
N ALA A 68 -18.09 9.57 16.65
CA ALA A 68 -16.69 9.43 17.01
C ALA A 68 -15.85 10.53 16.35
N LEU A 69 -14.68 10.81 16.93
CA LEU A 69 -13.69 11.71 16.36
C LEU A 69 -12.31 11.05 16.36
N LEU A 70 -11.61 11.13 15.23
CA LEU A 70 -10.21 10.78 15.04
C LEU A 70 -9.43 12.05 14.68
N GLY A 71 -8.56 12.50 15.58
CA GLY A 71 -7.67 13.64 15.36
C GLY A 71 -6.20 13.23 15.34
N GLU A 72 -5.35 14.07 14.74
CA GLU A 72 -3.89 13.87 14.69
C GLU A 72 -3.27 13.76 16.09
N GLU A 73 -3.67 14.62 17.04
CA GLU A 73 -2.91 14.80 18.29
C GLU A 73 -3.37 13.88 19.42
N THR A 74 -4.65 13.56 19.49
CA THR A 74 -5.20 12.77 20.62
C THR A 74 -5.38 11.29 20.32
N GLY A 75 -5.39 10.90 19.03
CA GLY A 75 -5.73 9.54 18.61
C GLY A 75 -7.14 9.11 19.06
N SER A 76 -7.69 8.07 18.44
CA SER A 76 -8.98 7.51 18.90
C SER A 76 -9.10 6.03 18.58
N SER A 77 -9.73 5.29 19.48
CA SER A 77 -10.03 3.85 19.37
C SER A 77 -11.48 3.68 18.92
N ALA A 78 -11.75 3.91 17.64
CA ALA A 78 -13.11 3.87 17.11
C ALA A 78 -13.18 3.04 15.82
N ASN A 79 -12.58 1.85 15.82
CA ASN A 79 -12.50 0.96 14.65
C ASN A 79 -13.87 0.56 14.08
N ASP A 80 -14.94 0.63 14.88
CA ASP A 80 -16.30 0.21 14.52
C ASP A 80 -17.34 1.36 14.54
N ALA A 81 -16.89 2.62 14.54
CA ALA A 81 -17.82 3.75 14.54
C ALA A 81 -18.59 3.86 13.22
N SER A 82 -19.92 3.98 13.31
CA SER A 82 -20.82 4.19 12.18
C SER A 82 -20.82 5.64 11.68
N SER A 83 -20.45 6.59 12.54
CA SER A 83 -20.26 8.01 12.24
C SER A 83 -18.93 8.45 12.82
N LEU A 84 -18.02 8.94 11.97
CA LEU A 84 -16.67 9.32 12.36
C LEU A 84 -16.29 10.66 11.73
N TRP A 85 -15.83 11.60 12.55
CA TRP A 85 -15.17 12.83 12.12
C TRP A 85 -13.66 12.60 12.12
N VAL A 86 -13.00 12.87 11.00
CA VAL A 86 -11.54 12.77 10.87
C VAL A 86 -11.01 14.18 10.67
N VAL A 87 -10.08 14.59 11.53
CA VAL A 87 -9.67 15.99 11.70
C VAL A 87 -8.16 16.14 11.67
N ASP A 88 -7.68 17.05 10.83
CA ASP A 88 -6.36 17.65 10.92
C ASP A 88 -6.54 19.12 11.38
N PRO A 89 -6.13 19.47 12.61
CA PRO A 89 -6.28 20.82 13.12
C PRO A 89 -5.40 21.84 12.36
N ILE A 90 -4.20 21.47 11.92
CA ILE A 90 -3.28 22.33 11.16
C ILE A 90 -2.40 21.49 10.21
N ASP A 91 -2.93 21.19 9.02
CA ASP A 91 -2.13 20.65 7.92
C ASP A 91 -1.19 21.74 7.40
N GLY A 92 0.06 21.39 7.15
CA GLY A 92 1.12 22.34 6.85
C GLY A 92 1.76 22.96 8.08
N THR A 93 1.79 22.22 9.18
CA THR A 93 2.45 22.55 10.46
C THR A 93 3.85 23.18 10.30
N ALA A 94 4.67 22.68 9.36
CA ALA A 94 6.00 23.22 9.07
C ALA A 94 5.99 24.62 8.44
N ASN A 95 4.99 24.90 7.60
CA ASN A 95 4.71 26.22 7.02
C ASN A 95 4.14 27.15 8.07
N PHE A 96 3.19 26.66 8.86
CA PHE A 96 2.59 27.38 9.98
C PHE A 96 3.67 27.88 10.94
N ALA A 97 4.58 27.01 11.40
CA ALA A 97 5.69 27.40 12.29
C ALA A 97 6.59 28.48 11.67
N ARG A 98 6.85 28.42 10.36
CA ARG A 98 7.74 29.35 9.62
C ARG A 98 7.08 30.64 9.15
N GLY A 99 5.76 30.76 9.27
CA GLY A 99 5.03 31.95 8.84
C GLY A 99 4.73 32.00 7.36
N ILE A 100 4.70 30.83 6.74
CA ILE A 100 4.27 30.67 5.36
C ILE A 100 2.75 30.45 5.41
N GLU A 101 1.99 31.30 4.71
CA GLU A 101 0.51 31.32 4.65
C GLU A 101 -0.09 30.15 3.84
N HIS A 102 0.58 28.99 3.87
CA HIS A 102 0.20 27.76 3.17
C HIS A 102 -0.01 26.64 4.19
N PHE A 103 -1.11 26.75 4.93
CA PHE A 103 -1.60 25.80 5.92
C PHE A 103 -3.13 25.81 5.92
N CYS A 104 -3.76 24.78 6.47
CA CYS A 104 -5.22 24.71 6.54
C CYS A 104 -5.71 23.87 7.72
N VAL A 105 -7.01 23.98 8.00
CA VAL A 105 -7.75 22.98 8.78
C VAL A 105 -8.41 22.03 7.80
N ALA A 106 -8.35 20.72 8.04
CA ALA A 106 -9.03 19.72 7.23
C ALA A 106 -9.96 18.84 8.08
N ILE A 107 -11.20 18.67 7.61
CA ILE A 107 -12.20 17.86 8.32
C ILE A 107 -12.95 17.01 7.29
N ALA A 108 -13.04 15.71 7.56
CA ALA A 108 -13.88 14.77 6.82
C ALA A 108 -14.92 14.14 7.74
N PHE A 109 -16.13 13.91 7.23
CA PHE A 109 -17.14 13.11 7.91
C PHE A 109 -17.36 11.80 7.16
N ILE A 110 -17.29 10.70 7.90
CA ILE A 110 -17.41 9.34 7.42
C ILE A 110 -18.69 8.75 7.99
N ALA A 111 -19.56 8.27 7.10
CA ALA A 111 -20.73 7.47 7.46
C ALA A 111 -20.51 6.04 6.96
N GLN A 112 -20.62 5.06 7.87
CA GLN A 112 -20.55 3.64 7.53
C GLN A 112 -19.28 3.28 6.72
N GLY A 113 -18.14 3.85 7.10
CA GLY A 113 -16.85 3.61 6.43
C GLY A 113 -16.61 4.41 5.15
N VAL A 114 -17.58 5.22 4.69
CA VAL A 114 -17.44 6.03 3.47
C VAL A 114 -17.40 7.53 3.80
N THR A 115 -16.46 8.25 3.18
CA THR A 115 -16.37 9.71 3.29
C THR A 115 -17.54 10.38 2.56
N GLU A 116 -18.47 10.96 3.32
CA GLU A 116 -19.68 11.61 2.80
C GLU A 116 -19.52 13.12 2.65
N LEU A 117 -18.78 13.75 3.58
CA LEU A 117 -18.51 15.19 3.58
C LEU A 117 -17.02 15.44 3.77
N GLY A 118 -16.51 16.51 3.15
CA GLY A 118 -15.14 16.95 3.30
C GLY A 118 -15.06 18.47 3.23
N ALA A 119 -14.25 19.07 4.10
CA ALA A 119 -13.94 20.49 4.04
C ALA A 119 -12.46 20.74 4.33
N ILE A 120 -11.89 21.69 3.61
CA ILE A 120 -10.52 22.18 3.78
C ILE A 120 -10.58 23.70 3.80
N TYR A 121 -10.02 24.33 4.81
CA TYR A 121 -10.05 25.79 4.94
C TYR A 121 -8.66 26.36 5.18
N ASN A 122 -8.15 27.13 4.22
CA ASN A 122 -6.98 28.00 4.45
C ASN A 122 -7.49 29.35 4.98
N PRO A 123 -7.29 29.65 6.27
CA PRO A 123 -7.81 30.88 6.85
C PRO A 123 -6.97 32.11 6.48
N ALA A 124 -5.71 31.95 6.08
CA ALA A 124 -4.87 33.06 5.66
C ALA A 124 -5.31 33.64 4.32
N THR A 125 -5.72 32.77 3.38
CA THR A 125 -6.23 33.17 2.05
C THR A 125 -7.76 33.20 1.95
N GLN A 126 -8.46 32.80 3.02
CA GLN A 126 -9.92 32.69 3.07
C GLN A 126 -10.51 31.77 1.98
N GLU A 127 -9.81 30.68 1.68
CA GLU A 127 -10.26 29.67 0.73
C GLU A 127 -10.90 28.49 1.47
N LEU A 128 -12.24 28.42 1.45
CA LEU A 128 -13.02 27.31 1.98
C LEU A 128 -13.42 26.38 0.83
N TYR A 129 -12.84 25.18 0.83
CA TYR A 129 -13.20 24.08 -0.05
C TYR A 129 -14.18 23.16 0.68
N MET A 130 -15.26 22.77 0.03
CA MET A 130 -16.25 21.83 0.54
C MET A 130 -16.67 20.82 -0.53
N ALA A 131 -16.88 19.58 -0.13
CA ALA A 131 -17.46 18.55 -0.96
C ALA A 131 -18.51 17.75 -0.21
N ARG A 132 -19.54 17.34 -0.97
CA ARG A 132 -20.54 16.36 -0.57
C ARG A 132 -20.59 15.28 -1.63
N ARG A 133 -20.39 14.03 -1.20
CA ARG A 133 -20.33 12.86 -2.08
C ARG A 133 -21.55 12.78 -3.00
N GLY A 134 -21.32 12.60 -4.29
CA GLY A 134 -22.35 12.48 -5.33
C GLY A 134 -23.11 13.77 -5.63
N HIS A 135 -22.71 14.92 -5.07
CA HIS A 135 -23.43 16.18 -5.20
C HIS A 135 -22.54 17.30 -5.74
N TYR A 136 -21.50 17.70 -4.99
CA TYR A 136 -20.71 18.87 -5.36
C TYR A 136 -19.28 18.84 -4.80
N ALA A 137 -18.39 19.55 -5.48
CA ALA A 137 -17.17 20.13 -4.92
C ALA A 137 -17.18 21.64 -5.21
N GLN A 138 -16.91 22.46 -4.20
CA GLN A 138 -16.97 23.91 -4.33
C GLN A 138 -15.87 24.61 -3.52
N LYS A 139 -15.41 25.78 -4.00
CA LYS A 139 -14.59 26.74 -3.25
C LYS A 139 -15.38 28.02 -3.07
N ASN A 140 -15.61 28.44 -1.82
CA ASN A 140 -16.36 29.65 -1.49
C ASN A 140 -17.72 29.74 -2.21
N GLY A 141 -18.40 28.60 -2.38
CA GLY A 141 -19.70 28.49 -3.06
C GLY A 141 -19.63 28.39 -4.60
N GLN A 142 -18.43 28.40 -5.20
CA GLN A 142 -18.25 28.24 -6.64
C GLN A 142 -17.82 26.80 -6.95
N ALA A 143 -18.44 26.17 -7.96
CA ALA A 143 -18.13 24.80 -8.35
C ALA A 143 -16.67 24.63 -8.78
N LEU A 144 -16.09 23.47 -8.44
CA LEU A 144 -14.72 23.09 -8.78
C LEU A 144 -14.69 22.11 -9.95
N HIS A 145 -13.61 22.20 -10.74
CA HIS A 145 -13.29 21.25 -11.78
C HIS A 145 -11.78 21.05 -11.84
N THR A 146 -11.33 19.80 -11.93
CA THR A 146 -9.92 19.51 -12.16
C THR A 146 -9.43 20.08 -13.50
N ALA A 147 -8.11 20.22 -13.64
CA ALA A 147 -7.49 20.67 -14.88
C ALA A 147 -7.84 19.74 -16.05
N LYS A 148 -7.87 20.29 -17.27
CA LYS A 148 -8.14 19.53 -18.51
C LYS A 148 -6.86 19.09 -19.23
N THR A 149 -5.71 19.18 -18.56
CA THR A 149 -4.41 18.82 -19.12
C THR A 149 -4.40 17.36 -19.53
N ASP A 150 -4.04 17.12 -20.79
CA ASP A 150 -3.99 15.81 -21.45
C ASP A 150 -2.56 15.41 -21.85
N ASP A 151 -1.63 16.36 -21.85
CA ASP A 151 -0.21 16.15 -22.06
C ASP A 151 0.58 16.35 -20.77
N VAL A 152 1.21 15.28 -20.28
CA VAL A 152 2.03 15.29 -19.05
C VAL A 152 3.17 16.33 -19.11
N ARG A 153 3.65 16.70 -20.29
CA ARG A 153 4.71 17.72 -20.46
C ARG A 153 4.26 19.13 -20.07
N ASN A 154 2.94 19.36 -20.04
CA ASN A 154 2.35 20.63 -19.59
C ASN A 154 1.90 20.56 -18.13
N ALA A 155 2.00 19.39 -17.48
CA ALA A 155 1.50 19.18 -16.14
C ALA A 155 2.47 19.71 -15.07
N THR A 156 1.89 20.24 -13.99
CA THR A 156 2.57 20.51 -12.72
C THR A 156 2.02 19.58 -11.65
N PHE A 157 2.88 18.69 -11.15
CA PHE A 157 2.56 17.80 -10.04
C PHE A 157 3.18 18.29 -8.73
N GLU A 158 2.47 18.12 -7.63
CA GLU A 158 3.00 18.31 -6.30
C GLU A 158 3.35 16.96 -5.66
N LEU A 159 4.53 16.87 -5.03
CA LEU A 159 5.03 15.64 -4.43
C LEU A 159 5.27 15.83 -2.91
N GLY A 160 4.36 15.29 -2.10
CA GLY A 160 4.43 15.28 -0.64
C GLY A 160 5.55 14.39 -0.09
N TRP A 161 6.08 14.75 1.07
CA TRP A 161 7.19 14.05 1.72
C TRP A 161 6.79 13.51 3.08
N SER A 162 6.96 12.21 3.23
CA SER A 162 6.76 11.50 4.48
C SER A 162 8.05 10.79 4.92
N PRO A 163 8.47 10.92 6.19
CA PRO A 163 9.64 10.21 6.71
C PRO A 163 9.44 8.69 6.74
N ARG A 164 8.21 8.19 6.56
CA ARG A 164 7.90 6.76 6.42
C ARG A 164 8.33 6.19 5.06
N SER A 165 8.70 7.04 4.12
CA SER A 165 9.28 6.65 2.83
C SER A 165 10.78 6.88 2.81
N THR A 166 11.52 6.01 2.13
CA THR A 166 12.97 6.20 1.98
C THR A 166 13.24 7.43 1.10
N GLN A 167 14.30 8.18 1.43
CA GLN A 167 14.75 9.31 0.62
C GLN A 167 14.99 8.89 -0.84
N ARG A 168 15.58 7.70 -1.04
CA ARG A 168 15.82 7.15 -2.38
C ARG A 168 14.53 6.97 -3.16
N ARG A 169 13.49 6.36 -2.55
CA ARG A 169 12.20 6.16 -3.21
C ARG A 169 11.55 7.49 -3.60
N TYR A 170 11.59 8.48 -2.73
CA TYR A 170 11.07 9.82 -3.03
C TYR A 170 11.80 10.47 -4.21
N LEU A 171 13.14 10.42 -4.22
CA LEU A 171 13.95 10.96 -5.32
C LEU A 171 13.72 10.21 -6.63
N ASP A 172 13.51 8.88 -6.59
CA ASP A 172 13.20 8.09 -7.79
C ASP A 172 11.84 8.51 -8.39
N VAL A 173 10.83 8.75 -7.55
CA VAL A 173 9.51 9.24 -8.01
C VAL A 173 9.62 10.64 -8.59
N MET A 174 10.34 11.55 -7.92
CA MET A 174 10.60 12.90 -8.43
C MET A 174 11.32 12.84 -9.79
N ALA A 175 12.38 12.04 -9.91
CA ALA A 175 13.10 11.85 -11.17
C ALA A 175 12.20 11.26 -12.27
N ALA A 176 11.31 10.32 -11.93
CA ALA A 176 10.37 9.73 -12.88
C ALA A 176 9.30 10.72 -13.36
N ILE A 177 8.88 11.67 -12.52
CA ILE A 177 7.99 12.76 -12.95
C ILE A 177 8.73 13.71 -13.90
N LEU A 178 9.92 14.17 -13.50
CA LEU A 178 10.73 15.09 -14.31
C LEU A 178 11.12 14.48 -15.66
N SER A 179 11.41 13.18 -15.70
CA SER A 179 11.74 12.47 -16.95
C SER A 179 10.58 12.38 -17.93
N GLN A 180 9.33 12.57 -17.46
CA GLN A 180 8.15 12.67 -18.32
C GLN A 180 7.93 14.07 -18.87
N GLY A 181 8.74 15.06 -18.46
CA GLY A 181 8.63 16.46 -18.87
C GLY A 181 7.67 17.29 -18.02
N ALA A 182 7.07 16.72 -16.98
CA ALA A 182 6.23 17.45 -16.04
C ALA A 182 7.07 18.29 -15.07
N ASN A 183 6.50 19.39 -14.59
CA ASN A 183 7.07 20.16 -13.48
C ASN A 183 6.74 19.50 -12.13
N VAL A 184 7.65 19.62 -11.15
CA VAL A 184 7.44 19.14 -9.79
C VAL A 184 7.54 20.29 -8.80
N ARG A 185 6.58 20.39 -7.90
CA ARG A 185 6.59 21.32 -6.76
C ARG A 185 6.40 20.60 -5.43
N ARG A 186 6.62 21.34 -4.35
CA ARG A 186 6.40 20.91 -2.98
C ARG A 186 5.88 22.09 -2.15
N GLY A 187 4.62 22.04 -1.76
CA GLY A 187 3.96 23.05 -0.94
C GLY A 187 4.02 22.75 0.56
N ALA A 188 4.21 21.48 0.95
CA ALA A 188 4.28 21.04 2.35
C ALA A 188 2.96 21.21 3.14
N SER A 189 1.82 21.13 2.45
CA SER A 189 0.47 20.97 3.01
C SER A 189 -0.29 20.01 2.09
N GLY A 190 -0.52 18.78 2.55
CA GLY A 190 -1.07 17.72 1.72
C GLY A 190 -2.54 17.93 1.40
N ALA A 191 -3.31 18.42 2.37
CA ALA A 191 -4.73 18.72 2.19
C ALA A 191 -4.91 19.88 1.20
N LEU A 192 -4.11 20.95 1.29
CA LEU A 192 -4.16 22.04 0.29
C LEU A 192 -3.72 21.59 -1.10
N ALA A 193 -2.73 20.71 -1.19
CA ALA A 193 -2.32 20.17 -2.48
C ALA A 193 -3.47 19.41 -3.15
N LEU A 194 -4.23 18.60 -2.40
CA LEU A 194 -5.43 17.92 -2.90
C LEU A 194 -6.55 18.90 -3.28
N ALA A 195 -6.78 19.95 -2.47
CA ALA A 195 -7.75 20.99 -2.79
C ALA A 195 -7.39 21.74 -4.09
N TRP A 196 -6.11 22.00 -4.32
CA TRP A 196 -5.60 22.62 -5.54
C TRP A 196 -5.69 21.72 -6.77
N VAL A 197 -5.60 20.39 -6.60
CA VAL A 197 -5.94 19.45 -7.69
C VAL A 197 -7.42 19.54 -8.03
N ALA A 198 -8.30 19.56 -7.03
CA ALA A 198 -9.75 19.68 -7.23
C ALA A 198 -10.13 20.99 -7.95
N GLU A 199 -9.41 22.08 -7.68
CA GLU A 199 -9.58 23.37 -8.36
C GLU A 199 -8.96 23.41 -9.78
N GLY A 200 -8.07 22.48 -10.11
CA GLY A 200 -7.27 22.55 -11.33
C GLY A 200 -6.15 23.58 -11.27
N ARG A 201 -5.77 24.03 -10.06
CA ARG A 201 -4.59 24.89 -9.82
C ARG A 201 -3.28 24.12 -9.95
N THR A 202 -3.33 22.81 -9.68
CA THR A 202 -2.27 21.84 -10.00
C THR A 202 -2.89 20.65 -10.74
N ASP A 203 -2.10 19.98 -11.57
CA ASP A 203 -2.59 18.86 -12.39
C ASP A 203 -2.62 17.54 -11.62
N GLY A 204 -1.93 17.48 -10.49
CA GLY A 204 -1.93 16.31 -9.65
C GLY A 204 -1.09 16.47 -8.39
N TYR A 205 -1.33 15.56 -7.46
CA TYR A 205 -0.66 15.43 -6.19
C TYR A 205 -0.38 13.96 -5.93
N ALA A 206 0.80 13.67 -5.40
CA ALA A 206 1.11 12.36 -4.87
C ALA A 206 1.90 12.46 -3.58
N GLU A 207 1.64 11.53 -2.68
CA GLU A 207 2.46 11.32 -1.49
C GLU A 207 2.50 9.84 -1.17
N LEU A 208 3.70 9.33 -0.88
CA LEU A 208 3.93 7.90 -0.70
C LEU A 208 3.33 7.35 0.60
N HIS A 209 3.01 8.22 1.55
CA HIS A 209 2.29 7.90 2.77
C HIS A 209 1.67 9.15 3.40
N MET A 210 0.35 9.19 3.53
CA MET A 210 -0.40 10.18 4.30
C MET A 210 -1.29 9.52 5.34
N ASN A 211 -1.58 10.18 6.46
CA ASN A 211 -2.62 9.72 7.36
C ASN A 211 -4.00 10.11 6.80
N ALA A 212 -5.07 9.55 7.36
CA ALA A 212 -6.41 9.81 6.85
C ALA A 212 -6.88 11.27 7.03
N TRP A 213 -6.48 11.92 8.13
CA TRP A 213 -6.80 13.33 8.37
C TRP A 213 -6.18 14.27 7.35
N ASP A 214 -4.99 13.92 6.84
CA ASP A 214 -4.31 14.69 5.81
C ASP A 214 -5.02 14.59 4.42
N CYS A 215 -5.77 13.51 4.15
CA CYS A 215 -6.15 13.18 2.77
C CYS A 215 -7.64 12.95 2.49
N LEU A 216 -8.46 12.53 3.46
CA LEU A 216 -9.84 12.09 3.15
C LEU A 216 -10.73 13.21 2.59
N ALA A 217 -10.67 14.41 3.18
CA ALA A 217 -11.43 15.56 2.68
C ALA A 217 -10.98 15.95 1.25
N GLY A 218 -9.67 15.93 1.01
CA GLY A 218 -9.07 16.27 -0.28
C GLY A 218 -9.37 15.25 -1.38
N LEU A 219 -9.34 13.96 -1.06
CA LEU A 219 -9.69 12.90 -2.00
C LEU A 219 -11.16 12.97 -2.43
N LEU A 220 -12.07 13.27 -1.50
CA LEU A 220 -13.48 13.52 -1.84
C LEU A 220 -13.63 14.73 -2.76
N LEU A 221 -12.97 15.85 -2.44
CA LEU A 221 -12.96 17.06 -3.27
C LEU A 221 -12.53 16.77 -4.72
N VAL A 222 -11.44 16.02 -4.90
CA VAL A 222 -10.91 15.70 -6.24
C VAL A 222 -11.91 14.85 -7.02
N ARG A 223 -12.54 13.84 -6.40
CA ARG A 223 -13.53 12.98 -7.08
C ARG A 223 -14.75 13.76 -7.53
N GLU A 224 -15.31 14.58 -6.63
CA GLU A 224 -16.49 15.39 -6.92
C GLU A 224 -16.20 16.51 -7.94
N ALA A 225 -14.93 16.95 -8.06
CA ALA A 225 -14.47 17.86 -9.10
C ALA A 225 -14.14 17.17 -10.45
N GLY A 226 -14.43 15.88 -10.59
CA GLY A 226 -14.20 15.09 -11.81
C GLY A 226 -12.77 14.59 -12.01
N GLY A 227 -11.96 14.61 -10.96
CA GLY A 227 -10.59 14.10 -10.96
C GLY A 227 -10.49 12.59 -10.74
N SER A 228 -9.30 12.06 -10.97
CA SER A 228 -8.95 10.67 -10.68
C SER A 228 -8.13 10.58 -9.40
N THR A 229 -8.44 9.61 -8.53
CA THR A 229 -7.69 9.38 -7.29
C THR A 229 -7.14 7.97 -7.22
N GLY A 230 -6.18 7.72 -6.34
CA GLY A 230 -5.86 6.39 -5.85
C GLY A 230 -6.95 5.81 -4.94
N TYR A 231 -6.58 4.76 -4.22
CA TYR A 231 -7.45 4.09 -3.25
C TYR A 231 -7.92 5.07 -2.16
N SER A 232 -9.15 4.87 -1.67
CA SER A 232 -9.67 5.51 -0.46
C SER A 232 -10.22 4.41 0.43
N PRO A 233 -10.05 4.51 1.76
CA PRO A 233 -10.67 3.58 2.68
C PRO A 233 -12.16 3.43 2.42
N ILE A 234 -12.66 2.20 2.53
CA ILE A 234 -14.10 1.87 2.46
C ILE A 234 -14.62 1.29 3.78
N SER A 235 -13.75 1.16 4.78
CA SER A 235 -14.09 0.69 6.12
C SER A 235 -13.35 1.53 7.15
N THR A 236 -13.97 1.69 8.33
CA THR A 236 -13.39 2.47 9.43
C THR A 236 -12.05 1.89 9.88
N ALA A 237 -11.87 0.56 9.84
CA ALA A 237 -10.61 -0.11 10.18
C ALA A 237 -9.42 0.28 9.27
N GLU A 238 -9.66 0.66 8.01
CA GLU A 238 -8.61 1.04 7.06
C GLU A 238 -8.14 2.49 7.21
N ILE A 239 -8.93 3.34 7.86
CA ILE A 239 -8.68 4.77 8.04
C ILE A 239 -7.42 5.00 8.90
N PHE A 240 -7.13 4.11 9.86
CA PHE A 240 -6.11 4.33 10.87
C PHE A 240 -4.66 4.09 10.43
N ASN A 241 -4.42 3.38 9.32
CA ASN A 241 -3.07 2.87 9.00
C ASN A 241 -2.24 3.75 8.07
N GLY A 242 -2.78 4.88 7.60
CA GLY A 242 -2.14 5.73 6.59
C GLY A 242 -1.96 5.02 5.25
N GLN A 243 -1.93 5.77 4.16
CA GLN A 243 -2.02 5.22 2.81
C GLN A 243 -1.19 6.04 1.81
N PRO A 244 -0.65 5.42 0.74
CA PRO A 244 -0.17 6.17 -0.41
C PRO A 244 -1.33 6.90 -1.07
N VAL A 245 -1.14 8.18 -1.38
CA VAL A 245 -2.15 9.06 -1.97
C VAL A 245 -1.72 9.47 -3.37
N LEU A 246 -2.69 9.40 -4.29
CA LEU A 246 -2.58 9.94 -5.65
C LEU A 246 -3.89 10.65 -5.97
N ALA A 247 -3.80 11.83 -6.56
CA ALA A 247 -4.92 12.60 -7.08
C ALA A 247 -4.45 13.35 -8.31
N ALA A 248 -5.23 13.36 -9.40
CA ALA A 248 -4.82 14.04 -10.63
C ALA A 248 -6.01 14.37 -11.54
N ALA A 249 -5.78 15.33 -12.42
CA ALA A 249 -6.59 15.51 -13.62
C ALA A 249 -6.62 14.21 -14.45
N PRO A 250 -7.78 13.80 -15.00
CA PRO A 250 -7.92 12.49 -15.65
C PRO A 250 -6.92 12.24 -16.79
N GLY A 251 -6.61 13.27 -17.58
CA GLY A 251 -5.70 13.16 -18.73
C GLY A 251 -4.26 12.77 -18.36
N VAL A 252 -3.83 13.06 -17.13
CA VAL A 252 -2.45 12.83 -16.67
C VAL A 252 -2.34 11.89 -15.48
N ALA A 253 -3.45 11.37 -14.96
CA ALA A 253 -3.49 10.48 -13.80
C ALA A 253 -2.65 9.20 -13.99
N ASN A 254 -2.73 8.58 -15.17
CA ASN A 254 -1.93 7.39 -15.49
C ASN A 254 -0.42 7.68 -15.54
N ALA A 255 -0.04 8.89 -15.94
CA ALA A 255 1.36 9.31 -15.98
C ALA A 255 1.94 9.45 -14.57
N LEU A 256 1.17 10.09 -13.68
CA LEU A 256 1.50 10.19 -12.26
C LEU A 256 1.51 8.82 -11.57
N ALA A 257 0.56 7.94 -11.89
CA ALA A 257 0.51 6.59 -11.35
C ALA A 257 1.73 5.75 -11.74
N ARG A 258 2.19 5.84 -12.99
CA ARG A 258 3.44 5.20 -13.43
C ARG A 258 4.66 5.73 -12.68
N ALA A 259 4.75 7.04 -12.48
CA ALA A 259 5.88 7.64 -11.77
C ALA A 259 5.94 7.21 -10.30
N THR A 260 4.79 7.18 -9.64
CA THR A 260 4.65 6.98 -8.19
C THR A 260 4.54 5.50 -7.80
N GLY A 261 4.11 4.64 -8.73
CA GLY A 261 3.71 3.26 -8.46
C GLY A 261 2.41 3.14 -7.67
N ILE A 262 1.67 4.24 -7.47
CA ILE A 262 0.37 4.26 -6.80
C ILE A 262 -0.71 4.09 -7.89
N PRO A 263 -1.55 3.06 -7.85
CA PRO A 263 -2.57 2.85 -8.87
C PRO A 263 -3.67 3.90 -8.77
N VAL A 264 -4.20 4.33 -9.93
CA VAL A 264 -5.48 5.03 -9.99
C VAL A 264 -6.58 4.03 -9.65
N ALA A 265 -7.50 4.39 -8.76
CA ALA A 265 -8.66 3.56 -8.47
C ALA A 265 -9.55 3.48 -9.73
N THR A 266 -9.94 2.26 -10.10
CA THR A 266 -10.94 2.07 -11.16
C THR A 266 -12.29 2.60 -10.68
N THR A 267 -12.97 3.38 -11.51
CA THR A 267 -14.20 4.15 -11.23
C THR A 267 -15.46 3.28 -11.00
N GLU A 268 -15.35 2.24 -10.19
CA GLU A 268 -16.51 1.52 -9.66
C GLU A 268 -16.55 1.73 -8.15
N THR A 269 -16.97 2.93 -7.75
CA THR A 269 -17.46 3.16 -6.38
C THR A 269 -18.98 3.04 -6.44
N PRO A 270 -19.60 2.07 -5.75
CA PRO A 270 -21.05 1.87 -5.80
C PRO A 270 -21.80 3.12 -5.34
N ARG A 271 -22.79 3.55 -6.12
CA ARG A 271 -23.81 4.52 -5.68
C ARG A 271 -24.70 3.88 -4.62
N ALA A 272 -25.15 4.69 -3.67
CA ALA A 272 -25.94 4.26 -2.53
C ALA A 272 -27.28 3.60 -2.92
N GLU A 273 -27.50 2.41 -2.34
CA GLU A 273 -28.72 1.88 -1.68
C GLU A 273 -29.07 0.44 -2.12
N GLU A 274 -28.82 -0.54 -1.25
CA GLU A 274 -29.82 -1.44 -0.59
C GLU A 274 -29.09 -2.51 0.27
N PRO A 275 -29.75 -3.12 1.27
CA PRO A 275 -29.12 -3.56 2.52
C PRO A 275 -28.20 -4.76 2.36
N ALA A 276 -27.23 -4.83 3.27
CA ALA A 276 -26.20 -5.85 3.38
C ALA A 276 -26.77 -7.27 3.21
N ASP A 277 -26.46 -7.88 2.07
CA ASP A 277 -26.47 -9.32 1.93
C ASP A 277 -25.04 -9.85 2.13
N ASP A 278 -25.04 -10.98 2.83
CA ASP A 278 -23.95 -11.73 3.43
C ASP A 278 -22.69 -11.92 2.56
N GLU A 279 -21.55 -12.11 3.22
CA GLU A 279 -20.21 -12.34 2.65
C GLU A 279 -20.23 -13.23 1.38
N THR A 280 -20.21 -12.65 0.18
CA THR A 280 -19.86 -13.41 -1.03
C THR A 280 -18.35 -13.55 -1.12
N LYS A 281 -17.83 -14.54 -0.37
CA LYS A 281 -16.49 -15.11 -0.58
C LYS A 281 -16.34 -15.46 -2.06
N THR A 282 -15.28 -14.97 -2.70
CA THR A 282 -14.82 -15.48 -4.00
C THR A 282 -14.93 -17.01 -4.00
N PRO A 283 -15.58 -17.63 -5.00
CA PRO A 283 -15.80 -19.07 -4.99
C PRO A 283 -14.48 -19.81 -4.77
N ARG A 284 -14.41 -20.62 -3.71
CA ARG A 284 -13.21 -21.39 -3.37
C ARG A 284 -13.23 -22.72 -4.10
N TYR A 285 -12.47 -22.81 -5.18
CA TYR A 285 -12.29 -24.06 -5.91
C TYR A 285 -11.33 -25.00 -5.15
N ALA A 286 -11.80 -26.23 -4.92
CA ALA A 286 -11.00 -27.30 -4.33
C ALA A 286 -9.75 -27.56 -5.20
N ARG A 287 -8.61 -27.79 -4.54
CA ARG A 287 -7.34 -28.05 -5.23
C ARG A 287 -6.47 -28.99 -4.39
N PRO A 288 -5.54 -29.71 -5.04
CA PRO A 288 -4.50 -30.45 -4.33
C PRO A 288 -3.71 -29.55 -3.36
N ALA A 289 -3.29 -30.10 -2.23
CA ALA A 289 -2.56 -29.36 -1.19
C ALA A 289 -1.21 -28.80 -1.71
N ILE A 290 -0.58 -29.55 -2.63
CA ILE A 290 0.54 -29.13 -3.48
C ILE A 290 0.25 -29.53 -4.94
N SER A 291 0.78 -28.78 -5.89
CA SER A 291 0.62 -29.03 -7.32
C SER A 291 1.98 -29.15 -7.98
N LEU A 292 2.20 -30.22 -8.75
CA LEU A 292 3.35 -30.35 -9.63
C LEU A 292 3.23 -29.32 -10.77
N ILE A 293 4.22 -28.44 -10.90
CA ILE A 293 4.26 -27.40 -11.92
C ILE A 293 5.10 -27.84 -13.10
N GLU A 294 6.28 -28.38 -12.83
CA GLU A 294 7.16 -28.89 -13.87
C GLU A 294 7.89 -30.12 -13.33
N SER A 295 7.88 -31.18 -14.12
CA SER A 295 8.60 -32.42 -13.84
C SER A 295 9.95 -32.39 -14.52
N ASP A 296 10.99 -32.88 -13.87
CA ASP A 296 12.35 -32.93 -14.41
C ASP A 296 12.75 -31.59 -15.07
N PHE A 297 12.70 -30.52 -14.27
CA PHE A 297 12.90 -29.16 -14.73
C PHE A 297 14.24 -29.06 -15.49
N PRO A 298 14.24 -28.65 -16.78
CA PRO A 298 15.40 -28.79 -17.65
C PRO A 298 16.65 -28.12 -17.08
N GLY A 299 17.75 -28.86 -17.00
CA GLY A 299 19.03 -28.39 -16.46
C GLY A 299 19.14 -28.43 -14.93
N TRP A 300 18.10 -28.89 -14.23
CA TRP A 300 18.07 -28.94 -12.76
C TRP A 300 17.79 -30.33 -12.18
N GLY A 301 17.24 -31.26 -12.96
CA GLY A 301 17.06 -32.68 -12.57
C GLY A 301 16.09 -32.87 -11.41
N MET A 302 15.03 -32.06 -11.34
CA MET A 302 14.15 -31.99 -10.18
C MET A 302 12.74 -31.52 -10.55
N ASP A 303 11.77 -31.88 -9.73
CA ASP A 303 10.40 -31.41 -9.87
C ASP A 303 10.16 -30.12 -9.07
N ILE A 304 9.41 -29.19 -9.68
CA ILE A 304 8.97 -27.95 -9.04
C ILE A 304 7.51 -28.07 -8.62
N TYR A 305 7.24 -27.90 -7.33
CA TYR A 305 5.89 -27.88 -6.76
C TYR A 305 5.51 -26.49 -6.23
N ILE A 306 4.22 -26.16 -6.29
CA ILE A 306 3.62 -25.01 -5.60
C ILE A 306 2.53 -25.49 -4.63
N GLY A 307 2.52 -24.96 -3.41
CA GLY A 307 1.55 -25.37 -2.38
C GLY A 307 1.09 -24.27 -1.44
N GLY A 308 0.03 -24.59 -0.69
CA GLY A 308 -0.46 -23.80 0.43
C GLY A 308 0.16 -24.22 1.76
N SER A 309 -0.29 -23.63 2.87
CA SER A 309 0.17 -24.03 4.21
C SER A 309 -0.12 -25.50 4.52
N ALA A 310 -1.30 -26.00 4.16
CA ALA A 310 -1.70 -27.39 4.43
C ALA A 310 -0.74 -28.41 3.80
N GLY A 311 -0.37 -28.22 2.52
CA GLY A 311 0.57 -29.10 1.84
C GLY A 311 2.01 -28.92 2.34
N ALA A 312 2.39 -27.69 2.67
CA ALA A 312 3.70 -27.40 3.24
C ALA A 312 3.87 -27.93 4.66
N THR A 313 2.82 -28.35 5.38
CA THR A 313 2.92 -28.90 6.75
C THR A 313 2.67 -30.41 6.81
N ASP A 314 2.48 -31.08 5.68
CA ASP A 314 2.17 -32.51 5.62
C ASP A 314 3.43 -33.33 5.27
N LEU A 315 4.11 -33.84 6.30
CA LEU A 315 5.36 -34.61 6.12
C LEU A 315 5.18 -35.86 5.25
N ALA A 316 4.05 -36.55 5.34
CA ALA A 316 3.80 -37.76 4.55
C ALA A 316 3.67 -37.42 3.07
N LEU A 317 2.97 -36.33 2.77
CA LEU A 317 2.84 -35.82 1.41
C LEU A 317 4.19 -35.33 0.86
N LEU A 318 4.98 -34.62 1.67
CA LEU A 318 6.32 -34.17 1.25
C LEU A 318 7.24 -35.36 0.96
N GLU A 319 7.22 -36.39 1.79
CA GLU A 319 7.98 -37.62 1.59
C GLU A 319 7.57 -38.36 0.31
N GLN A 320 6.25 -38.49 0.09
CA GLN A 320 5.69 -39.12 -1.11
C GLN A 320 6.21 -38.49 -2.41
N HIS A 321 6.40 -37.16 -2.41
CA HIS A 321 6.90 -36.41 -3.56
C HIS A 321 8.40 -36.14 -3.50
N ASN A 322 9.14 -36.79 -2.60
CA ASN A 322 10.57 -36.60 -2.38
C ASN A 322 10.96 -35.12 -2.22
N ILE A 323 10.13 -34.32 -1.56
CA ILE A 323 10.39 -32.90 -1.34
C ILE A 323 11.36 -32.77 -0.17
N ARG A 324 12.56 -32.23 -0.43
CA ARG A 324 13.62 -32.01 0.57
C ARG A 324 13.92 -30.55 0.81
N THR A 325 13.43 -29.67 -0.07
CA THR A 325 13.68 -28.23 -0.04
C THR A 325 12.38 -27.45 -0.10
N ILE A 326 12.18 -26.51 0.82
CA ILE A 326 11.00 -25.64 0.87
C ILE A 326 11.40 -24.17 0.91
N ILE A 327 10.78 -23.37 0.05
CA ILE A 327 10.89 -21.91 0.08
C ILE A 327 9.54 -21.31 0.46
N ASN A 328 9.44 -20.83 1.69
CA ASN A 328 8.26 -20.13 2.17
C ASN A 328 8.31 -18.65 1.79
N CYS A 329 7.42 -18.29 0.88
CA CYS A 329 7.26 -16.94 0.38
C CYS A 329 6.36 -16.07 1.27
N ALA A 330 5.75 -16.58 2.34
CA ALA A 330 4.87 -15.80 3.21
C ALA A 330 5.59 -15.26 4.46
N VAL A 331 5.46 -13.94 4.69
CA VAL A 331 6.00 -13.31 5.91
C VAL A 331 5.28 -13.80 7.18
N ASN A 332 3.97 -14.01 7.09
CA ASN A 332 3.07 -14.34 8.21
C ASN A 332 2.76 -15.85 8.33
N LEU A 333 3.73 -16.68 7.93
CA LEU A 333 3.66 -18.12 8.07
C LEU A 333 5.02 -18.60 8.54
N ASP A 334 5.04 -19.23 9.71
CA ASP A 334 6.20 -19.93 10.24
C ASP A 334 5.81 -21.40 10.39
N ILE A 335 6.72 -22.29 10.01
CA ILE A 335 6.55 -23.74 10.07
C ILE A 335 7.75 -24.27 10.83
N ASP A 336 7.48 -24.89 11.98
CA ASP A 336 8.51 -25.54 12.77
C ASP A 336 8.79 -26.92 12.18
N TRP A 337 10.03 -27.12 11.71
CA TRP A 337 10.50 -28.38 11.14
C TRP A 337 11.36 -29.19 12.10
N VAL A 338 11.55 -28.72 13.33
CA VAL A 338 12.43 -29.38 14.30
C VAL A 338 11.83 -30.72 14.72
N SER A 339 12.43 -31.81 14.27
CA SER A 339 12.08 -33.18 14.67
C SER A 339 13.10 -33.80 15.62
N SER A 340 14.31 -33.25 15.68
CA SER A 340 15.37 -33.60 16.62
C SER A 340 15.80 -32.35 17.39
N PRO A 341 15.09 -31.98 18.48
CA PRO A 341 15.42 -30.80 19.27
C PRO A 341 16.72 -30.99 20.06
N GLU A 342 17.41 -29.89 20.37
CA GLU A 342 18.56 -29.95 21.26
C GLU A 342 18.15 -30.21 22.73
N PRO A 343 18.94 -31.00 23.48
CA PRO A 343 18.62 -31.33 24.86
C PRO A 343 18.75 -30.11 25.79
N ASN A 344 18.05 -30.16 26.94
CA ASN A 344 18.15 -29.19 28.05
C ASN A 344 17.69 -27.76 27.75
N MET A 345 16.66 -27.59 26.91
CA MET A 345 16.05 -26.29 26.68
C MET A 345 15.10 -25.86 27.81
N SER A 346 15.15 -24.57 28.16
CA SER A 346 14.21 -23.97 29.10
C SER A 346 12.82 -23.80 28.47
N ALA A 347 11.76 -23.98 29.26
CA ALA A 347 10.37 -23.97 28.78
C ALA A 347 9.89 -22.63 28.18
N HIS A 348 10.62 -21.52 28.39
CA HIS A 348 10.31 -20.21 27.80
C HIS A 348 10.96 -19.98 26.43
N LEU A 349 11.76 -20.94 25.94
CA LEU A 349 12.45 -20.86 24.65
C LEU A 349 11.71 -21.68 23.59
N ILE A 350 11.70 -21.19 22.34
CA ILE A 350 11.16 -21.92 21.19
C ILE A 350 12.13 -23.03 20.81
N ASN A 351 11.62 -24.25 20.58
CA ASN A 351 12.41 -25.41 20.13
C ASN A 351 13.31 -25.07 18.93
N HIS A 352 14.60 -25.45 19.01
CA HIS A 352 15.53 -25.41 17.90
C HIS A 352 16.23 -26.77 17.74
N GLY A 353 16.67 -27.08 16.52
CA GLY A 353 17.29 -28.36 16.22
C GLY A 353 17.27 -28.66 14.72
N SER A 354 17.37 -29.94 14.38
CA SER A 354 17.37 -30.40 12.99
C SER A 354 16.04 -30.98 12.57
N GLY A 355 15.75 -30.88 11.27
CA GLY A 355 14.53 -31.36 10.64
C GLY A 355 14.80 -32.03 9.30
N PRO A 356 13.79 -32.72 8.72
CA PRO A 356 13.93 -33.44 7.45
C PRO A 356 13.88 -32.52 6.22
N ILE A 357 13.63 -31.22 6.39
CA ILE A 357 13.44 -30.26 5.30
C ILE A 357 14.47 -29.13 5.38
N ARG A 358 15.14 -28.83 4.26
CA ARG A 358 15.89 -27.58 4.08
C ARG A 358 14.90 -26.45 3.83
N TYR A 359 14.68 -25.63 4.85
CA TYR A 359 13.63 -24.63 4.86
C TYR A 359 14.22 -23.22 4.78
N TYR A 360 13.75 -22.44 3.81
CA TYR A 360 14.16 -21.06 3.59
C TYR A 360 12.93 -20.15 3.63
N LYS A 361 13.07 -18.96 4.22
CA LYS A 361 11.99 -17.97 4.30
C LYS A 361 12.37 -16.73 3.51
N LEU A 362 11.55 -16.41 2.50
CA LEU A 362 11.69 -15.18 1.72
C LEU A 362 10.86 -14.04 2.32
N GLY A 363 9.65 -14.35 2.81
CA GLY A 363 8.84 -13.38 3.56
C GLY A 363 8.21 -12.26 2.73
N LEU A 364 7.53 -12.58 1.63
CA LEU A 364 6.79 -11.61 0.81
C LEU A 364 5.38 -11.32 1.37
N VAL A 365 4.88 -10.12 1.04
CA VAL A 365 3.50 -9.67 1.21
C VAL A 365 2.78 -9.57 -0.14
N ASP A 366 1.45 -9.62 -0.14
CA ASP A 366 0.63 -9.54 -1.36
C ASP A 366 0.35 -8.08 -1.81
N GLY A 367 0.86 -7.08 -1.06
CA GLY A 367 0.69 -5.64 -1.31
C GLY A 367 2.01 -4.92 -1.62
N SER A 368 1.98 -3.58 -1.56
CA SER A 368 3.08 -2.67 -1.92
C SER A 368 4.26 -2.63 -0.94
N GLY A 369 4.29 -3.49 0.08
CA GLY A 369 5.31 -3.48 1.13
C GLY A 369 6.60 -4.23 0.82
N ASN A 370 6.70 -4.95 -0.30
CA ASN A 370 7.94 -5.65 -0.65
C ASN A 370 8.97 -4.67 -1.21
N ALA A 371 10.22 -4.76 -0.74
CA ALA A 371 11.30 -4.03 -1.38
C ALA A 371 11.54 -4.55 -2.81
N ALA A 372 11.99 -3.68 -3.72
CA ALA A 372 12.15 -4.00 -5.14
C ALA A 372 13.09 -5.19 -5.39
N SER A 373 14.08 -5.41 -4.52
CA SER A 373 15.03 -6.50 -4.61
C SER A 373 14.52 -7.82 -4.03
N MET A 374 13.39 -7.87 -3.32
CA MET A 374 13.00 -9.08 -2.60
C MET A 374 12.71 -10.25 -3.53
N LEU A 375 12.02 -10.03 -4.65
CA LEU A 375 11.74 -11.14 -5.57
C LEU A 375 12.97 -11.59 -6.35
N HIS A 376 13.88 -10.66 -6.65
CA HIS A 376 15.20 -10.94 -7.21
C HIS A 376 16.08 -11.74 -6.23
N ALA A 377 16.09 -11.36 -4.96
CA ALA A 377 16.71 -12.14 -3.89
C ALA A 377 16.05 -13.52 -3.73
N GLY A 378 14.73 -13.62 -3.92
CA GLY A 378 14.00 -14.88 -3.96
C GLY A 378 14.47 -15.78 -5.10
N TYR A 379 14.64 -15.23 -6.30
CA TYR A 379 15.21 -15.95 -7.43
C TYR A 379 16.60 -16.51 -7.11
N HIS A 380 17.50 -15.67 -6.58
CA HIS A 380 18.83 -16.12 -6.18
C HIS A 380 18.82 -17.12 -5.03
N LEU A 381 17.91 -16.96 -4.06
CA LEU A 381 17.73 -17.90 -2.96
C LEU A 381 17.31 -19.26 -3.49
N MET A 382 16.33 -19.30 -4.40
CA MET A 382 15.87 -20.54 -5.03
C MET A 382 16.99 -21.21 -5.81
N ARG A 383 17.65 -20.44 -6.68
CA ARG A 383 18.80 -20.92 -7.45
C ARG A 383 19.92 -21.46 -6.56
N SER A 384 20.27 -20.74 -5.50
CA SER A 384 21.35 -21.12 -4.59
C SER A 384 20.99 -22.32 -3.73
N ALA A 385 19.74 -22.44 -3.27
CA ALA A 385 19.28 -23.59 -2.50
C ALA A 385 19.38 -24.89 -3.32
N LEU A 386 19.11 -24.82 -4.62
CA LEU A 386 19.21 -25.96 -5.53
C LEU A 386 20.66 -26.32 -5.89
N LEU A 387 21.55 -25.32 -6.04
CA LEU A 387 22.97 -25.56 -6.28
C LEU A 387 23.77 -25.89 -5.01
N GLN A 388 23.15 -25.77 -3.83
CA GLN A 388 23.85 -25.96 -2.58
C GLN A 388 24.28 -27.42 -2.41
N GLN A 389 25.60 -27.63 -2.41
CA GLN A 389 26.22 -28.91 -2.05
C GLN A 389 26.35 -29.00 -0.53
N ILE A 390 25.69 -30.01 0.04
CA ILE A 390 25.77 -30.28 1.48
C ILE A 390 26.97 -31.20 1.72
N PRO A 391 27.94 -30.81 2.58
CA PRO A 391 29.10 -31.64 2.85
C PRO A 391 28.68 -32.89 3.64
N ASP A 392 29.36 -33.99 3.39
CA ASP A 392 29.20 -35.23 4.15
C ASP A 392 29.76 -35.07 5.57
N LYS A 393 28.92 -34.56 6.48
CA LYS A 393 29.22 -34.40 7.91
C LYS A 393 27.97 -34.75 8.75
N PRO A 394 28.14 -35.37 9.93
CA PRO A 394 27.03 -35.76 10.80
C PRO A 394 26.10 -34.61 11.23
N SER A 395 26.61 -33.37 11.25
CA SER A 395 25.84 -32.18 11.58
C SER A 395 24.85 -31.76 10.48
N TYR A 396 25.08 -32.18 9.23
CA TYR A 396 24.21 -31.90 8.10
C TYR A 396 23.43 -33.16 7.71
N ARG A 397 22.25 -33.32 8.30
CA ARG A 397 21.45 -34.54 8.21
C ARG A 397 20.62 -34.66 6.94
N ASN A 398 20.29 -33.53 6.30
CA ASN A 398 19.54 -33.51 5.04
C ASN A 398 20.50 -33.20 3.88
N GLN A 399 21.03 -34.26 3.27
CA GLN A 399 22.04 -34.19 2.21
C GLN A 399 21.44 -34.41 0.82
N GLU A 400 20.25 -35.01 0.73
CA GLU A 400 19.59 -35.28 -0.54
C GLU A 400 19.01 -33.98 -1.12
N PRO A 401 19.26 -33.69 -2.42
CA PRO A 401 18.74 -32.48 -3.03
C PRO A 401 17.21 -32.49 -3.11
N GLY A 402 16.65 -33.63 -3.51
CA GLY A 402 15.21 -33.87 -3.66
C GLY A 402 14.50 -32.87 -4.56
N ASN A 403 13.18 -32.88 -4.49
CA ASN A 403 12.30 -31.93 -5.16
C ASN A 403 12.07 -30.67 -4.30
N ILE A 404 11.59 -29.60 -4.93
CA ILE A 404 11.32 -28.32 -4.28
C ILE A 404 9.84 -28.02 -4.20
N LEU A 405 9.44 -27.48 -3.06
CA LEU A 405 8.14 -26.86 -2.89
C LEU A 405 8.31 -25.38 -2.61
N VAL A 406 7.69 -24.54 -3.43
CA VAL A 406 7.55 -23.10 -3.17
C VAL A 406 6.15 -22.84 -2.64
N ASN A 407 6.04 -22.39 -1.40
CA ASN A 407 4.76 -22.21 -0.74
C ASN A 407 4.51 -20.77 -0.31
N CYS A 408 3.23 -20.45 -0.16
CA CYS A 408 2.76 -19.34 0.68
C CYS A 408 1.47 -19.81 1.37
N ARG A 409 0.74 -18.94 2.09
CA ARG A 409 -0.45 -19.38 2.84
C ARG A 409 -1.49 -20.08 1.95
N GLY A 410 -1.89 -19.45 0.86
CA GLY A 410 -2.83 -20.05 -0.12
C GLY A 410 -2.14 -20.68 -1.34
N GLY A 411 -0.82 -20.48 -1.49
CA GLY A 411 -0.06 -20.88 -2.66
C GLY A 411 -0.44 -20.17 -3.97
N ARG A 412 -1.16 -19.03 -3.94
CA ARG A 412 -1.81 -18.45 -5.15
C ARG A 412 -0.99 -17.34 -5.83
N SER A 413 -0.35 -16.49 -5.03
CA SER A 413 0.24 -15.26 -5.54
C SER A 413 1.77 -15.28 -5.41
N ARG A 414 2.29 -15.15 -4.19
CA ARG A 414 3.74 -15.09 -3.90
C ARG A 414 4.57 -16.24 -4.44
N SER A 415 4.15 -17.48 -4.18
CA SER A 415 4.84 -18.67 -4.71
C SER A 415 4.80 -18.74 -6.24
N VAL A 416 3.68 -18.34 -6.85
CA VAL A 416 3.53 -18.32 -8.31
C VAL A 416 4.46 -17.29 -8.94
N ALA A 417 4.56 -16.08 -8.37
CA ALA A 417 5.46 -15.05 -8.87
C ALA A 417 6.92 -15.50 -8.85
N LEU A 418 7.37 -16.12 -7.76
CA LEU A 418 8.74 -16.62 -7.63
C LEU A 418 9.02 -17.77 -8.62
N VAL A 419 8.13 -18.76 -8.71
CA VAL A 419 8.31 -19.90 -9.63
C VAL A 419 8.25 -19.45 -11.09
N ALA A 420 7.32 -18.56 -11.46
CA ALA A 420 7.24 -18.04 -12.82
C ALA A 420 8.51 -17.28 -13.23
N LEU A 421 9.04 -16.45 -12.32
CA LEU A 421 10.30 -15.75 -12.52
C LEU A 421 11.46 -16.73 -12.74
N PHE A 422 11.58 -17.74 -11.88
CA PHE A 422 12.62 -18.76 -11.99
C PHE A 422 12.53 -19.53 -13.32
N MET A 423 11.35 -20.01 -13.68
CA MET A 423 11.13 -20.75 -14.93
C MET A 423 11.48 -19.93 -16.18
N HIS A 424 11.09 -18.65 -16.20
CA HIS A 424 11.39 -17.75 -17.31
C HIS A 424 12.89 -17.46 -17.45
N LEU A 425 13.58 -17.21 -16.33
CA LEU A 425 15.01 -16.88 -16.35
C LEU A 425 15.90 -18.10 -16.66
N GLU A 426 15.54 -19.28 -16.14
CA GLU A 426 16.36 -20.50 -16.28
C GLU A 426 16.04 -21.27 -17.57
N CYS A 427 14.81 -21.19 -18.08
CA CYS A 427 14.38 -21.90 -19.30
C CYS A 427 13.62 -20.98 -20.27
N PRO A 428 14.27 -19.91 -20.79
CA PRO A 428 13.61 -18.92 -21.66
C PRO A 428 13.15 -19.50 -23.01
N GLU A 429 13.73 -20.61 -23.49
CA GLU A 429 13.25 -21.25 -24.72
C GLU A 429 11.85 -21.86 -24.57
N ARG A 430 11.56 -22.39 -23.38
CA ARG A 430 10.25 -22.99 -23.05
C ARG A 430 9.27 -21.95 -22.50
N TYR A 431 9.78 -20.96 -21.80
CA TYR A 431 9.00 -19.87 -21.20
C TYR A 431 9.58 -18.51 -21.65
N PRO A 432 9.34 -18.10 -22.91
CA PRO A 432 9.97 -16.90 -23.50
C PRO A 432 9.56 -15.59 -22.83
N THR A 433 8.49 -15.60 -22.05
CA THR A 433 8.03 -14.44 -21.29
C THR A 433 7.59 -14.86 -19.90
N LEU A 434 7.65 -13.93 -18.94
CA LEU A 434 7.05 -14.12 -17.61
C LEU A 434 5.57 -14.53 -17.71
N ALA A 435 4.82 -13.94 -18.65
CA ALA A 435 3.42 -14.27 -18.89
C ALA A 435 3.22 -15.74 -19.32
N SER A 436 4.11 -16.28 -20.17
CA SER A 436 4.06 -17.69 -20.59
C SER A 436 4.32 -18.65 -19.42
N ALA A 437 5.26 -18.32 -18.52
CA ALA A 437 5.50 -19.10 -17.31
C ALA A 437 4.28 -19.04 -16.36
N ILE A 438 3.68 -17.87 -16.15
CA ILE A 438 2.47 -17.71 -15.34
C ILE A 438 1.31 -18.52 -15.93
N ALA A 439 1.11 -18.47 -17.25
CA ALA A 439 0.06 -19.22 -17.94
C ALA A 439 0.23 -20.73 -17.75
N HIS A 440 1.46 -21.24 -17.89
CA HIS A 440 1.77 -22.65 -17.61
C HIS A 440 1.45 -23.04 -16.17
N ILE A 441 1.82 -22.21 -15.19
CA ILE A 441 1.48 -22.48 -13.78
C ILE A 441 -0.03 -22.49 -13.57
N ARG A 442 -0.79 -21.57 -14.19
CA ARG A 442 -2.25 -21.54 -14.08
C ARG A 442 -2.88 -22.82 -14.65
N ASP A 443 -2.40 -23.28 -15.80
CA ASP A 443 -2.84 -24.52 -16.44
C ASP A 443 -2.55 -25.75 -15.56
N LYS A 444 -1.31 -25.92 -15.12
CA LYS A 444 -0.90 -27.06 -14.27
C LYS A 444 -1.64 -27.13 -12.95
N ARG A 445 -2.06 -25.98 -12.44
CA ARG A 445 -2.83 -25.86 -11.20
C ARG A 445 -4.34 -25.85 -11.43
N GLN A 446 -4.79 -25.94 -12.68
CA GLN A 446 -6.19 -25.93 -13.09
C GLN A 446 -6.95 -24.75 -12.48
N LEU A 447 -6.34 -23.56 -12.48
CA LEU A 447 -6.92 -22.37 -11.85
C LEU A 447 -8.06 -21.83 -12.68
N HIS A 448 -9.21 -21.65 -12.02
CA HIS A 448 -10.38 -21.05 -12.65
C HIS A 448 -10.04 -19.63 -13.13
N PRO A 449 -10.52 -19.20 -14.31
CA PRO A 449 -10.28 -17.84 -14.84
C PRO A 449 -10.58 -16.72 -13.85
N ASP A 450 -11.62 -16.89 -13.03
CA ASP A 450 -12.00 -15.93 -11.99
C ASP A 450 -10.90 -15.74 -10.92
N GLU A 451 -9.98 -16.69 -10.75
CA GLU A 451 -8.86 -16.60 -9.80
C GLU A 451 -7.57 -16.03 -10.43
N TRP A 452 -7.56 -15.74 -11.73
CA TRP A 452 -6.34 -15.33 -12.43
C TRP A 452 -5.81 -13.98 -11.95
N HIS A 453 -6.70 -13.08 -11.51
CA HIS A 453 -6.32 -11.79 -10.95
C HIS A 453 -5.53 -11.90 -9.64
N GLU A 454 -5.65 -13.03 -8.92
CA GLU A 454 -4.88 -13.30 -7.70
C GLU A 454 -3.61 -14.14 -7.97
N THR A 455 -3.38 -14.58 -9.21
CA THR A 455 -2.39 -15.62 -9.53
C THR A 455 -1.43 -15.25 -10.66
N PRO A 456 -0.37 -14.47 -10.39
CA PRO A 456 -0.11 -13.75 -9.16
C PRO A 456 -0.74 -12.35 -9.19
N LYS A 457 -0.85 -11.71 -8.01
CA LYS A 457 -1.32 -10.32 -7.95
C LYS A 457 -0.44 -9.38 -8.78
N PRO A 458 -1.01 -8.32 -9.40
CA PRO A 458 -0.28 -7.42 -10.29
C PRO A 458 1.02 -6.87 -9.72
N ILE A 459 1.04 -6.52 -8.43
CA ILE A 459 2.25 -5.98 -7.77
C ILE A 459 3.42 -6.96 -7.79
N LEU A 460 3.16 -8.27 -7.69
CA LEU A 460 4.21 -9.28 -7.74
C LEU A 460 4.67 -9.57 -9.17
N ILE A 461 3.79 -9.38 -10.17
CA ILE A 461 4.17 -9.40 -11.59
C ILE A 461 5.18 -8.27 -11.84
N SER A 462 4.90 -7.06 -11.34
CA SER A 462 5.81 -5.92 -11.48
C SER A 462 7.17 -6.17 -10.81
N LEU A 463 7.21 -6.79 -9.63
CA LEU A 463 8.46 -7.17 -8.98
C LEU A 463 9.24 -8.22 -9.76
N ALA A 464 8.55 -9.18 -10.38
CA ALA A 464 9.18 -10.20 -11.22
C ALA A 464 9.76 -9.57 -12.48
N GLN A 465 9.02 -8.65 -13.12
CA GLN A 465 9.52 -7.90 -14.27
C GLN A 465 10.76 -7.09 -13.90
N ARG A 466 10.76 -6.46 -12.73
CA ARG A 466 11.93 -5.73 -12.25
C ARG A 466 13.14 -6.63 -12.02
N ALA A 467 12.94 -7.82 -11.45
CA ALA A 467 14.00 -8.80 -11.28
C ALA A 467 14.59 -9.26 -12.63
N ILE A 468 13.74 -9.43 -13.66
CA ILE A 468 14.18 -9.76 -15.01
C ILE A 468 15.05 -8.65 -15.60
N GLU A 469 14.64 -7.39 -15.48
CA GLU A 469 15.44 -6.24 -15.93
C GLU A 469 16.81 -6.21 -15.27
N ILE A 470 16.86 -6.46 -13.95
CA ILE A 470 18.13 -6.50 -13.20
C ILE A 470 19.03 -7.60 -13.77
N GLU A 471 18.52 -8.82 -13.97
CA GLU A 471 19.30 -9.93 -14.53
C GLU A 471 19.79 -9.65 -15.95
N GLN A 472 18.96 -9.02 -16.80
CA GLN A 472 19.37 -8.61 -18.13
C GLN A 472 20.53 -7.61 -18.11
N VAL A 473 20.47 -6.62 -17.21
CA VAL A 473 21.55 -5.64 -17.02
C VAL A 473 22.82 -6.33 -16.50
N LEU A 474 22.70 -7.21 -15.51
CA LEU A 474 23.84 -7.98 -15.00
C LEU A 474 24.49 -8.82 -16.10
N LYS A 475 23.69 -9.53 -16.89
CA LYS A 475 24.17 -10.34 -18.03
C LYS A 475 24.87 -9.48 -19.08
N ALA A 476 24.28 -8.34 -19.45
CA ALA A 476 24.90 -7.40 -20.39
C ALA A 476 26.23 -6.84 -19.88
N ALA A 477 26.37 -6.66 -18.56
CA ALA A 477 27.59 -6.23 -17.91
C ALA A 477 28.64 -7.35 -17.69
N GLY A 478 28.36 -8.60 -18.12
CA GLY A 478 29.22 -9.75 -17.85
C GLY A 478 29.22 -10.20 -16.38
N LEU A 479 28.30 -9.70 -15.58
CA LEU A 479 28.08 -10.05 -14.17
C LEU A 479 26.87 -10.98 -13.99
N GLY A 480 26.23 -11.37 -15.09
CA GLY A 480 25.09 -12.28 -15.09
C GLY A 480 25.52 -13.68 -14.66
N ILE A 481 24.58 -14.39 -14.07
CA ILE A 481 24.84 -15.73 -13.59
C ILE A 481 24.77 -16.72 -14.76
N GLY A 482 25.82 -17.53 -14.94
CA GLY A 482 25.86 -18.58 -15.97
C GLY A 482 24.89 -19.73 -15.68
N GLN A 483 24.56 -20.54 -16.69
CA GLN A 483 23.85 -21.80 -16.44
C GLN A 483 24.73 -22.73 -15.59
N PRO A 484 24.14 -23.50 -14.67
CA PRO A 484 24.91 -24.45 -13.88
C PRO A 484 25.58 -25.50 -14.79
N ASP A 485 26.83 -25.85 -14.50
CA ASP A 485 27.48 -27.03 -15.07
C ASP A 485 26.76 -28.27 -14.53
N VAL A 486 25.81 -28.79 -15.28
CA VAL A 486 25.09 -30.03 -14.94
C VAL A 486 26.08 -31.19 -15.06
N LYS A 487 26.35 -31.87 -13.94
CA LYS A 487 27.05 -33.17 -13.93
C LYS A 487 26.08 -34.32 -13.94
#